data_AF-A0A5Q4DS40-F1
#
_entry.id   AF-A0A5Q4DS40-F1
#
_cell.length_a   1.000
_cell.length_b   1.000
_cell.length_c   1.000
_cell.angle_alpha   90.00
_cell.angle_beta   90.00
_cell.angle_gamma   90.00
#
_symmetry.space_group_name_H-M   'P 1'
#
loop_
_entity.id
_entity.type
_entity.pdbx_description
1 polymer ?
#
loop_
_entity_poly.entity_id
_entity_poly.type
_entity_poly.pdbx_seq_one_letter_code
_entity_poly.pdbx_strand_id
1 'polypeptide(L)'
;LAGLVSITAEPLTPGLGSATLIGAVGGVIVVLTIPLLDKFKIDDVVGAIPVHLFAGLWGTMAVPLTNSDASFVTQFIGMAAIGIFMFFASLVVWLILKAVMGIRVSDEDQVTGLDKTEMGMEAYPEFSNR
;
A
#
# COMPACT_ATOMS: atom_id res chain seq x y z
N LEU A 1 7.91 -7.79 -0.61
CA LEU A 1 7.29 -6.88 0.39
C LEU A 1 5.99 -7.43 0.96
N ALA A 2 4.97 -7.79 0.16
CA ALA A 2 3.68 -8.24 0.70
C ALA A 2 3.70 -9.46 1.63
N GLY A 3 4.61 -10.42 1.43
CA GLY A 3 4.80 -11.50 2.39
C GLY A 3 5.27 -11.01 3.78
N LEU A 4 6.13 -10.00 3.81
CA LEU A 4 6.57 -9.35 5.07
C LEU A 4 5.42 -8.56 5.70
N VAL A 5 4.62 -7.86 4.90
CA VAL A 5 3.42 -7.18 5.39
C VAL A 5 2.43 -8.17 6.00
N SER A 6 2.20 -9.31 5.33
CA SER A 6 1.23 -10.32 5.77
C SER A 6 1.58 -10.97 7.11
N ILE A 7 2.87 -11.04 7.47
CA ILE A 7 3.29 -11.60 8.76
C ILE A 7 3.36 -10.56 9.89
N THR A 8 3.26 -9.26 9.55
CA THR A 8 3.50 -8.17 10.52
C THR A 8 2.46 -8.11 11.64
N ALA A 9 1.22 -8.53 11.38
CA ALA A 9 0.14 -8.44 12.37
C ALA A 9 0.34 -9.39 13.58
N GLU A 10 0.98 -10.54 13.35
CA GLU A 10 1.31 -11.51 14.40
C GLU A 10 2.53 -12.35 13.98
N PRO A 11 3.75 -11.84 14.14
CA PRO A 11 4.96 -12.56 13.75
C PRO A 11 5.40 -13.59 14.78
N LEU A 12 4.85 -13.57 16.01
CA LEU A 12 5.35 -14.36 17.13
C LEU A 12 4.74 -15.77 17.19
N THR A 13 3.45 -15.92 16.84
CA THR A 13 2.73 -17.19 16.99
C THR A 13 2.87 -18.20 15.84
N PRO A 14 2.97 -17.81 14.56
CA PRO A 14 3.11 -18.78 13.47
C PRO A 14 4.44 -19.56 13.54
N GLY A 15 4.37 -20.89 13.46
CA GLY A 15 5.55 -21.71 13.17
C GLY A 15 6.04 -21.54 11.71
N LEU A 16 7.19 -22.14 11.38
CA LEU A 16 7.84 -21.99 10.06
C LEU A 16 6.90 -22.27 8.87
N GLY A 17 6.10 -23.35 8.95
CA GLY A 17 5.18 -23.73 7.90
C GLY A 17 4.04 -22.72 7.71
N SER A 18 3.37 -22.34 8.80
CA SER A 18 2.30 -21.33 8.77
C SER A 18 2.80 -19.96 8.33
N ALA A 19 3.98 -19.52 8.81
CA ALA A 19 4.57 -18.24 8.42
C ALA A 19 4.86 -18.21 6.91
N THR A 20 5.40 -19.30 6.37
CA THR A 20 5.65 -19.44 4.92
C THR A 20 4.35 -19.34 4.12
N LEU A 21 3.30 -20.02 4.56
CA LEU A 21 1.99 -20.00 3.89
C LEU A 21 1.33 -18.62 3.94
N ILE A 22 1.32 -17.97 5.11
CA ILE A 22 0.78 -16.61 5.27
C ILE A 22 1.50 -15.64 4.34
N GLY A 23 2.83 -15.69 4.30
CA GLY A 23 3.63 -14.86 3.41
C GLY A 23 3.41 -15.16 1.93
N ALA A 24 3.27 -16.44 1.56
CA ALA A 24 3.02 -16.87 0.19
C ALA A 24 1.67 -16.36 -0.33
N VAL A 25 0.60 -16.46 0.48
CA VAL A 25 -0.71 -15.90 0.13
C VAL A 25 -0.63 -14.39 -0.05
N GLY A 26 0.10 -13.68 0.82
CA GLY A 26 0.40 -12.26 0.63
C GLY A 26 1.08 -11.93 -0.70
N GLY A 27 2.04 -12.76 -1.12
CA GLY A 27 2.69 -12.65 -2.42
C GLY A 27 1.72 -12.83 -3.59
N VAL A 28 0.86 -13.85 -3.52
CA VAL A 28 -0.18 -14.12 -4.54
C VAL A 28 -1.17 -12.95 -4.64
N ILE A 29 -1.61 -12.40 -3.51
CA ILE A 29 -2.54 -11.25 -3.47
C ILE A 29 -2.02 -10.11 -4.34
N VAL A 30 -0.75 -9.73 -4.21
CA VAL A 30 -0.18 -8.62 -4.99
C VAL A 30 -0.16 -8.91 -6.48
N VAL A 31 0.25 -10.12 -6.87
CA VAL A 31 0.30 -10.53 -8.29
C VAL A 31 -1.07 -10.45 -8.94
N LEU A 32 -2.14 -10.72 -8.19
CA LEU A 32 -3.51 -10.66 -8.70
C LEU A 32 -4.12 -9.26 -8.63
N THR A 33 -3.75 -8.46 -7.63
CA THR A 33 -4.42 -7.18 -7.35
C THR A 33 -3.82 -6.00 -8.09
N ILE A 34 -2.52 -6.00 -8.42
CA ILE A 34 -1.93 -4.98 -9.31
C ILE A 34 -2.70 -4.90 -10.65
N PRO A 35 -2.79 -5.98 -11.45
CA PRO A 35 -3.50 -5.91 -12.74
C PRO A 35 -5.00 -5.65 -12.59
N LEU A 36 -5.58 -5.95 -11.43
CA LEU A 36 -6.96 -5.59 -11.12
C LEU A 36 -7.13 -4.07 -10.95
N LEU A 37 -6.23 -3.41 -10.23
CA LEU A 37 -6.24 -1.96 -10.08
C LEU A 37 -5.99 -1.26 -11.43
N ASP A 38 -5.06 -1.78 -12.23
CA ASP A 38 -4.80 -1.28 -13.59
C ASP A 38 -6.07 -1.36 -14.46
N LYS A 39 -6.81 -2.48 -14.36
CA LYS A 39 -8.09 -2.66 -15.06
C LYS A 39 -9.15 -1.66 -14.60
N PHE A 40 -9.13 -1.27 -13.33
CA PHE A 40 -10.00 -0.22 -12.79
C PHE A 40 -9.47 1.20 -13.04
N LYS A 41 -8.33 1.34 -13.74
CA LYS A 41 -7.68 2.62 -14.00
C LYS A 41 -7.33 3.38 -12.71
N ILE A 42 -7.01 2.62 -11.66
CA ILE A 42 -6.51 3.16 -10.40
C ILE A 42 -4.99 3.14 -10.51
N ASP A 43 -4.40 4.33 -10.68
CA ASP A 43 -2.96 4.51 -10.80
C ASP A 43 -2.31 4.56 -9.40
N ASP A 44 -1.90 3.38 -8.92
CA ASP A 44 -1.16 3.21 -7.67
C ASP A 44 0.34 3.05 -7.96
N VAL A 45 1.01 4.18 -8.14
CA VAL A 45 2.38 4.30 -8.65
C VAL A 45 3.44 3.45 -7.94
N VAL A 46 3.23 3.09 -6.68
CA VAL A 46 4.17 2.25 -5.89
C VAL A 46 3.58 0.90 -5.46
N GLY A 47 2.34 0.60 -5.87
CA GLY A 47 1.63 -0.61 -5.43
C GLY A 47 1.32 -0.60 -3.92
N ALA A 48 1.07 0.57 -3.33
CA ALA A 48 0.77 0.69 -1.91
C ALA A 48 -0.51 -0.06 -1.51
N ILE A 49 -1.56 -0.01 -2.35
CA ILE A 49 -2.84 -0.66 -2.10
C ILE A 49 -2.69 -2.20 -2.13
N PRO A 50 -2.12 -2.83 -3.19
CA PRO A 50 -1.86 -4.27 -3.19
C PRO A 50 -0.97 -4.74 -2.02
N VAL A 51 0.15 -4.05 -1.78
CA VAL A 51 1.18 -4.51 -0.84
C VAL A 51 0.78 -4.27 0.61
N HIS A 52 0.16 -3.12 0.92
CA HIS A 52 -0.12 -2.73 2.30
C HIS A 52 -1.58 -2.91 2.67
N LEU A 53 -2.53 -2.49 1.83
CA LEU A 53 -3.95 -2.63 2.16
C LEU A 53 -4.40 -4.08 2.03
N PHE A 54 -4.29 -4.69 0.85
CA PHE A 54 -4.82 -6.04 0.64
C PHE A 54 -4.02 -7.12 1.35
N ALA A 55 -2.68 -7.10 1.25
CA ALA A 55 -1.87 -8.09 1.97
C ALA A 55 -1.88 -7.86 3.49
N GLY A 56 -2.01 -6.61 3.95
CA GLY A 56 -2.19 -6.29 5.37
C GLY A 56 -3.54 -6.80 5.90
N LEU A 57 -4.62 -6.59 5.15
CA LEU A 57 -5.95 -7.13 5.47
C LEU A 57 -5.92 -8.66 5.59
N TRP A 58 -5.26 -9.33 4.65
CA TRP A 58 -5.02 -10.77 4.74
C TRP A 58 -4.23 -11.14 6.01
N GLY A 59 -3.10 -10.47 6.27
CA GLY A 59 -2.25 -10.75 7.42
C GLY A 59 -2.98 -10.59 8.77
N THR A 60 -3.74 -9.51 8.93
CA THR A 60 -4.56 -9.26 10.11
C THR A 60 -5.65 -10.32 10.30
N MET A 61 -6.28 -10.76 9.21
CA MET A 61 -7.28 -11.83 9.27
C MET A 61 -6.67 -13.22 9.47
N ALA A 62 -5.39 -13.41 9.16
CA ALA A 62 -4.68 -14.66 9.40
C ALA A 62 -4.24 -14.86 10.86
N VAL A 63 -4.21 -13.80 11.69
CA VAL A 63 -3.78 -13.85 13.10
C VAL A 63 -4.47 -14.95 13.92
N PRO A 64 -5.82 -15.12 13.88
CA PRO A 64 -6.50 -16.13 14.68
C PRO A 64 -6.22 -17.58 14.23
N LEU A 65 -5.53 -17.79 13.10
CA LEU A 65 -5.14 -19.14 12.65
C LEU A 65 -4.05 -19.75 13.53
N THR A 66 -3.23 -18.92 14.16
CA THR A 66 -2.06 -19.35 14.95
C THR A 66 -2.05 -18.80 16.37
N ASN A 67 -2.81 -17.72 16.63
CA ASN A 67 -3.00 -17.15 17.97
C ASN A 67 -4.40 -17.47 18.50
N SER A 68 -4.52 -18.38 19.46
CA SER A 68 -5.80 -18.79 20.06
C SER A 68 -6.49 -17.70 20.89
N ASP A 69 -5.74 -16.69 21.32
CA ASP A 69 -6.29 -15.57 22.10
C ASP A 69 -6.90 -14.49 21.18
N ALA A 70 -6.69 -14.59 19.87
CA ALA A 70 -7.25 -13.69 18.88
C ALA A 70 -8.58 -14.22 18.30
N SER A 71 -9.45 -13.29 17.90
CA SER A 71 -10.73 -13.60 17.26
C SER A 71 -10.82 -12.92 15.90
N PHE A 72 -11.34 -13.62 14.90
CA PHE A 72 -11.60 -13.06 13.57
C PHE A 72 -12.51 -11.82 13.63
N VAL A 73 -13.49 -11.82 14.54
CA VAL A 73 -14.40 -10.70 14.72
C VAL A 73 -13.65 -9.48 15.25
N THR A 74 -12.81 -9.68 16.27
CA THR A 74 -12.01 -8.59 16.85
C THR A 74 -11.01 -8.01 15.83
N GLN A 75 -10.35 -8.88 15.05
CA GLN A 75 -9.44 -8.46 13.99
C GLN A 75 -10.16 -7.63 12.91
N PHE A 76 -11.34 -8.09 12.47
CA PHE A 76 -12.15 -7.36 11.51
C PHE A 76 -12.62 -5.99 12.05
N ILE A 77 -13.07 -5.94 13.32
CA ILE A 77 -13.47 -4.68 13.95
C ILE A 77 -12.29 -3.71 14.02
N GLY A 78 -11.11 -4.17 14.45
CA GLY A 78 -9.91 -3.33 14.51
C GLY A 78 -9.53 -2.78 13.13
N MET A 79 -9.55 -3.64 12.11
CA MET A 79 -9.29 -3.26 10.73
C MET A 79 -10.30 -2.23 10.20
N ALA A 80 -11.59 -2.44 10.43
CA ALA A 80 -12.63 -1.50 10.01
C ALA A 80 -12.51 -0.16 10.74
N ALA A 81 -12.27 -0.18 12.06
CA ALA A 81 -12.11 1.02 12.87
C ALA A 81 -10.91 1.86 12.40
N ILE A 82 -9.75 1.23 12.20
CA ILE A 82 -8.55 1.90 11.70
C ILE A 82 -8.77 2.39 10.26
N GLY A 83 -9.38 1.56 9.39
CA GLY A 83 -9.65 1.92 8.01
C GLY A 83 -10.56 3.14 7.86
N ILE A 84 -11.65 3.18 8.63
CA ILE A 84 -12.58 4.32 8.67
C ILE A 84 -11.85 5.56 9.19
N PHE A 85 -11.16 5.45 10.32
CA PHE A 85 -10.44 6.58 10.90
C PHE A 85 -9.40 7.15 9.93
N MET A 86 -8.55 6.29 9.36
CA MET A 86 -7.50 6.71 8.44
C MET A 86 -8.06 7.30 7.15
N PHE A 87 -9.12 6.73 6.58
CA PHE A 87 -9.74 7.28 5.37
C PHE A 87 -10.21 8.73 5.59
N PHE A 88 -10.98 8.98 6.66
CA PHE A 88 -11.50 10.32 6.93
C PHE A 88 -10.41 11.29 7.39
N ALA A 89 -9.48 10.85 8.24
CA ALA A 89 -8.37 11.68 8.68
C ALA A 89 -7.49 12.11 7.49
N SER A 90 -7.11 11.16 6.62
CA SER A 90 -6.36 11.47 5.41
C SER A 90 -7.16 12.36 4.48
N LEU A 91 -8.45 12.09 4.24
CA LEU A 91 -9.29 12.93 3.37
C LEU A 91 -9.30 14.39 3.84
N VAL A 92 -9.46 14.62 5.15
CA VAL A 92 -9.42 15.97 5.73
C VAL A 92 -8.06 16.63 5.48
N VAL A 93 -6.96 15.94 5.75
CA VAL A 93 -5.60 16.46 5.53
C VAL A 93 -5.38 16.79 4.05
N TRP A 94 -5.74 15.88 3.14
CA TRP A 94 -5.60 16.10 1.69
C TRP A 94 -6.43 17.28 1.19
N LEU A 95 -7.66 17.46 1.69
CA LEU A 95 -8.50 18.61 1.33
C LEU A 95 -7.91 19.94 1.83
N ILE A 96 -7.36 19.97 3.04
CA ILE A 96 -6.68 21.15 3.59
C ILE A 96 -5.46 21.50 2.73
N LEU A 97 -4.59 20.53 2.46
CA LEU A 97 -3.40 20.74 1.61
C LEU A 97 -3.78 21.23 0.22
N LYS A 98 -4.82 20.61 -0.38
CA LYS A 98 -5.34 21.01 -1.69
C LYS A 98 -5.85 22.46 -1.70
N ALA A 99 -6.48 22.92 -0.62
CA ALA A 99 -7.01 24.27 -0.51
C ALA A 99 -5.94 25.34 -0.24
N VAL A 100 -4.88 25.00 0.49
CA VAL A 100 -3.86 25.97 0.93
C VAL A 100 -2.70 26.11 -0.05
N MET A 101 -2.21 25.00 -0.59
CA MET A 101 -0.98 24.98 -1.40
C MET A 101 -1.07 24.14 -2.68
N GLY A 102 -2.11 23.31 -2.82
CA GLY A 102 -2.19 22.33 -3.90
C GLY A 102 -1.40 21.06 -3.58
N ILE A 103 -1.76 19.95 -4.23
CA ILE A 103 -1.19 18.61 -3.97
C ILE A 103 -0.64 17.93 -5.24
N ARG A 104 -0.72 18.61 -6.39
CA ARG A 104 -0.27 18.12 -7.68
C ARG A 104 0.40 19.27 -8.42
N VAL A 105 1.53 18.98 -9.05
CA VAL A 105 2.26 19.94 -9.89
C VAL A 105 1.49 20.27 -11.17
N SER A 106 1.90 21.33 -11.86
CA SER A 106 1.24 21.78 -13.09
C SER A 106 1.29 20.70 -14.18
N ASP A 107 0.36 20.73 -15.14
CA ASP A 107 0.37 19.75 -16.23
C ASP A 107 1.62 19.87 -17.12
N GLU A 108 2.18 21.07 -17.24
CA GLU A 108 3.46 21.31 -17.92
C GLU A 108 4.62 20.63 -17.18
N ASP A 109 4.66 20.74 -15.85
CA ASP A 109 5.69 20.07 -15.03
C ASP A 109 5.53 18.55 -15.04
N GLN A 110 4.29 18.04 -15.11
CA GLN A 110 4.03 16.60 -15.22
C GLN A 110 4.58 16.02 -16.54
N VAL A 111 4.42 16.75 -17.64
CA VAL A 111 4.94 16.34 -18.96
C VAL A 111 6.47 16.47 -19.02
N THR A 112 7.01 17.52 -18.39
CA THR A 112 8.46 17.79 -18.38
C THR A 112 9.23 16.83 -17.47
N GLY A 113 8.61 16.41 -16.36
CA GLY A 113 9.21 15.55 -15.34
C GLY A 113 9.76 16.34 -14.15
N LEU A 114 9.42 15.88 -12.95
CA LEU A 114 9.78 16.52 -11.67
C LEU A 114 11.30 16.63 -11.44
N ASP A 115 12.08 15.66 -11.93
CA ASP A 115 13.54 15.71 -11.82
C ASP A 115 14.10 16.98 -12.51
N LYS A 116 13.53 17.36 -13.65
CA LYS A 116 13.97 18.55 -14.39
C LYS A 116 13.42 19.84 -13.79
N THR A 117 12.16 19.85 -13.39
CA THR A 117 11.48 21.09 -12.95
C THR A 117 11.78 21.45 -11.51
N GLU A 118 11.94 20.46 -10.62
CA GLU A 118 12.25 20.70 -9.20
C GLU A 118 13.74 20.56 -8.89
N MET A 119 14.43 19.58 -9.50
CA MET A 119 15.83 19.27 -9.16
C MET A 119 16.83 19.84 -10.17
N GLY A 120 16.37 20.37 -11.32
CA GLY A 120 17.23 20.96 -12.35
C GLY A 120 18.15 19.96 -13.05
N MET A 121 17.85 18.67 -12.96
CA MET A 121 18.67 17.58 -13.51
C MET A 121 17.81 16.53 -14.19
N GLU A 122 18.33 15.93 -15.26
CA GLU A 122 17.69 14.76 -15.87
C GLU A 122 18.00 13.54 -14.98
N ALA A 123 17.04 12.64 -14.80
CA ALA A 123 17.22 11.40 -14.03
C ALA A 123 18.29 10.48 -14.67
N TYR A 124 18.36 10.51 -16.01
CA TYR A 124 19.28 9.70 -16.81
C TYR A 124 19.96 10.54 -17.91
N PRO A 125 20.91 11.43 -17.55
CA PRO A 125 21.56 12.36 -18.48
C PRO A 125 22.39 11.66 -19.58
N GLU A 126 22.76 10.41 -19.37
CA GLU A 126 23.45 9.57 -20.36
C GLU A 126 22.57 9.17 -21.56
N PHE A 127 21.24 9.25 -21.44
CA PHE A 127 20.30 8.95 -22.53
C PHE A 127 19.69 10.20 -23.17
N SER A 128 19.91 11.39 -22.62
CA SER A 128 19.30 12.64 -23.09
C SER A 128 20.07 13.34 -24.23
N ASN A 129 21.32 12.95 -24.49
CA ASN A 129 22.21 13.56 -25.50
C ASN A 129 22.48 12.64 -26.71
N ARG A 130 21.44 12.03 -27.30
CA ARG A 130 21.51 11.43 -28.64
C ARG A 130 20.58 12.13 -29.62
#